data_AF-A0A6M5YWS6-F1
#
_entry.id   AF-A0A6M5YWS6-F1
#
_cell.length_a   1.000
_cell.length_b   1.000
_cell.length_c   1.000
_cell.angle_alpha   90.00
_cell.angle_beta   90.00
_cell.angle_gamma   90.00
#
_symmetry.space_group_name_H-M   'P 1'
#
loop_
_entity.id
_entity.type
_entity.pdbx_description
1 polymer ?
#
loop_
_entity_poly.entity_id
_entity_poly.type
_entity_poly.pdbx_seq_one_letter_code
_entity_poly.pdbx_strand_id
1 'polypeptide(L)'
;MESWRLVWRDGFVPVLSTTGLEALRDALRGDDPRLTQGSTTTPPPLMCVQDWPVEAACALGFCGWQGDELESVGQVEEFFARACFEADQRLGEPAACRWFLNWFDDTPRDEMRRELLAEVEKAIADRLPIDRPAPAIEIRPRTTEVAA
;
A
#
# COMPACT_ATOMS: atom_id res chain seq x y z
N MET A 1 19.25 -7.50 -4.34
CA MET A 1 17.94 -6.83 -4.36
C MET A 1 18.22 -5.35 -4.22
N GLU A 2 17.60 -4.50 -5.02
CA GLU A 2 17.75 -3.04 -4.87
C GLU A 2 17.18 -2.60 -3.52
N SER A 3 17.86 -1.67 -2.83
CA SER A 3 17.50 -1.28 -1.46
C SER A 3 16.07 -0.75 -1.36
N TRP A 4 15.59 -0.03 -2.39
CA TRP A 4 14.22 0.47 -2.43
C TRP A 4 13.18 -0.67 -2.49
N ARG A 5 13.44 -1.76 -3.24
CA ARG A 5 12.55 -2.93 -3.33
C ARG A 5 12.51 -3.70 -2.01
N LEU A 6 13.64 -3.80 -1.32
CA LEU A 6 13.70 -4.41 0.01
C LEU A 6 12.82 -3.63 0.98
N VAL A 7 13.00 -2.30 1.04
CA VAL A 7 12.20 -1.43 1.92
C VAL A 7 10.72 -1.46 1.56
N TRP A 8 10.39 -1.47 0.26
CA TRP A 8 9.01 -1.63 -0.18
C TRP A 8 8.40 -2.95 0.29
N ARG A 9 9.03 -4.09 -0.02
CA ARG A 9 8.47 -5.43 0.23
C ARG A 9 8.44 -5.83 1.70
N ASP A 10 9.50 -5.52 2.43
CA ASP A 10 9.68 -6.03 3.80
C ASP A 10 9.37 -4.95 4.84
N GLY A 11 9.44 -3.67 4.45
CA GLY A 11 9.09 -2.52 5.29
C GLY A 11 7.65 -2.06 5.08
N PHE A 12 7.31 -1.54 3.91
CA PHE A 12 6.02 -0.85 3.68
C PHE A 12 4.86 -1.79 3.35
N VAL A 13 5.05 -2.77 2.47
CA VAL A 13 3.97 -3.70 2.08
C VAL A 13 3.31 -4.33 3.30
N PRO A 14 4.00 -4.79 4.35
CA PRO A 14 3.34 -5.36 5.52
C PRO A 14 2.55 -4.36 6.39
N VAL A 15 2.75 -3.05 6.20
CA VAL A 15 2.13 -1.97 6.97
C VAL A 15 0.91 -1.40 6.25
N LEU A 16 0.94 -1.35 4.92
CA LEU A 16 -0.13 -0.79 4.09
C LEU A 16 -1.35 -1.72 4.04
N SER A 17 -2.55 -1.14 4.05
CA SER A 17 -3.80 -1.89 3.84
C SER A 17 -3.91 -2.42 2.41
N THR A 18 -4.80 -3.40 2.17
CA THR A 18 -5.02 -3.91 0.81
C THR A 18 -5.71 -2.86 -0.05
N THR A 19 -6.66 -2.12 0.52
CA THR A 19 -7.33 -0.99 -0.13
C THR A 19 -6.34 0.12 -0.49
N GLY A 20 -5.36 0.41 0.39
CA GLY A 20 -4.24 1.33 0.11
C GLY A 20 -3.40 0.91 -1.10
N LEU A 21 -3.02 -0.37 -1.16
CA LEU A 21 -2.28 -0.90 -2.31
C LEU A 21 -3.11 -0.87 -3.60
N GLU A 22 -4.41 -1.17 -3.54
CA GLU A 22 -5.29 -1.12 -4.71
C GLU A 22 -5.49 0.32 -5.22
N ALA A 23 -5.67 1.28 -4.32
CA ALA A 23 -5.74 2.70 -4.67
C ALA A 23 -4.45 3.18 -5.34
N LEU A 24 -3.29 2.81 -4.79
CA LEU A 24 -1.99 3.12 -5.36
C LEU A 24 -1.79 2.46 -6.73
N ARG A 25 -2.19 1.19 -6.90
CA ARG A 25 -2.15 0.47 -8.18
C ARG A 25 -2.91 1.23 -9.25
N ASP A 26 -4.13 1.65 -8.95
CA ASP A 26 -5.01 2.31 -9.91
C ASP A 26 -4.48 3.70 -10.27
N ALA A 27 -3.93 4.45 -9.31
CA ALA A 27 -3.25 5.71 -9.55
C ALA A 27 -1.99 5.55 -10.43
N LEU A 28 -1.16 4.54 -10.16
CA LEU A 28 0.04 4.24 -10.95
C LEU A 28 -0.31 3.83 -12.38
N ARG A 29 -1.35 3.00 -12.58
CA ARG A 29 -1.83 2.62 -13.92
C ARG A 29 -2.35 3.82 -14.70
N GLY A 30 -3.13 4.68 -14.05
CA GLY A 30 -3.77 5.84 -14.66
C GLY A 30 -2.88 7.07 -14.87
N ASP A 31 -1.65 7.06 -14.36
CA ASP A 31 -0.81 8.27 -14.28
C ASP A 31 -1.49 9.39 -13.49
N ASP A 32 -2.14 9.06 -12.37
CA ASP A 32 -2.93 10.03 -11.61
C ASP A 32 -2.05 11.23 -11.19
N PRO A 33 -2.39 12.46 -11.59
CA PRO A 33 -1.61 13.65 -11.24
C PRO A 33 -1.61 13.95 -9.74
N ARG A 34 -2.55 13.37 -8.98
CA ARG A 34 -2.63 13.49 -7.51
C ARG A 34 -1.63 12.59 -6.79
N LEU A 35 -0.99 11.64 -7.48
CA LEU A 35 0.17 10.90 -6.98
C LEU A 35 1.43 11.71 -7.32
N THR A 36 2.01 12.39 -6.34
CA THR A 36 3.13 13.33 -6.52
C THR A 36 4.44 12.82 -5.94
N GLN A 37 5.57 13.33 -6.45
CA GLN A 37 6.93 13.10 -5.92
C GLN A 37 7.43 14.36 -5.20
N GLY A 38 8.33 14.20 -4.23
CA GLY A 38 9.01 15.29 -3.52
C GLY A 38 8.22 15.94 -2.38
N SER A 39 7.05 15.41 -2.01
CA SER A 39 6.25 15.89 -0.88
C SER A 39 5.33 14.80 -0.33
N THR A 40 5.09 14.76 0.98
CA THR A 40 4.11 13.82 1.58
C THR A 40 2.69 14.12 1.11
N THR A 41 2.31 15.39 1.16
CA THR A 41 0.97 15.91 0.82
C THR A 41 1.07 17.25 0.09
N THR A 42 0.02 17.58 -0.64
CA THR A 42 -0.29 18.94 -1.12
C THR A 42 -1.60 19.39 -0.48
N PRO A 43 -1.62 20.53 0.24
CA PRO A 43 -0.48 21.37 0.59
C PRO A 43 0.52 20.65 1.53
N PRO A 44 1.80 21.08 1.58
CA PRO A 44 2.79 20.47 2.47
C PRO A 44 2.35 20.50 3.94
N PRO A 45 2.79 19.55 4.78
CA PRO A 45 2.30 19.33 6.14
C PRO A 45 2.78 20.39 7.16
N LEU A 46 2.42 21.65 6.93
CA LEU A 46 2.68 22.74 7.86
C LEU A 46 1.63 22.77 8.97
N MET A 47 2.01 23.23 10.17
CA MET A 47 1.12 23.29 11.34
C MET A 47 -0.18 24.06 11.09
N CYS A 48 -0.17 25.08 10.22
CA CYS A 48 -1.33 25.92 9.94
C CYS A 48 -2.34 25.31 8.95
N VAL A 49 -2.00 24.19 8.30
CA VAL A 49 -2.84 23.53 7.29
C VAL A 49 -3.22 22.09 7.67
N GLN A 50 -2.98 21.68 8.93
CA GLN A 50 -3.22 20.30 9.39
C GLN A 50 -4.66 19.83 9.18
N ASP A 51 -5.63 20.73 9.36
CA ASP A 51 -7.06 20.44 9.18
C ASP A 51 -7.56 20.64 7.73
N TRP A 52 -6.67 21.05 6.82
CA TRP A 52 -7.04 21.28 5.42
C TRP A 52 -7.14 19.95 4.67
N PRO A 53 -7.99 19.87 3.63
CA PRO A 53 -8.09 18.68 2.81
C PRO A 53 -6.79 18.43 2.03
N VAL A 54 -6.51 17.15 1.78
CA VAL A 54 -5.41 16.74 0.88
C VAL A 54 -5.86 16.85 -0.58
N GLU A 55 -4.98 17.40 -1.42
CA GLU A 55 -5.18 17.57 -2.87
C GLU A 55 -4.31 16.62 -3.70
N ALA A 56 -3.15 16.21 -3.16
CA ALA A 56 -2.22 15.24 -3.74
C ALA A 56 -1.32 14.64 -2.64
N ALA A 57 -0.71 13.48 -2.88
CA ALA A 57 0.18 12.83 -1.92
C ALA A 57 1.23 11.92 -2.58
N CYS A 58 2.31 11.60 -1.86
CA CYS A 58 3.27 10.56 -2.25
C CYS A 58 2.65 9.16 -2.21
N ALA A 59 3.37 8.13 -2.66
CA ALA A 59 2.85 6.76 -2.69
C ALA A 59 2.25 6.29 -1.34
N LEU A 60 2.92 6.59 -0.22
CA LEU A 60 2.45 6.21 1.11
C LEU A 60 1.25 7.06 1.54
N GLY A 61 1.33 8.39 1.37
CA GLY A 61 0.23 9.28 1.72
C GLY A 61 -1.02 9.00 0.88
N PHE A 62 -0.87 8.61 -0.38
CA PHE A 62 -1.95 8.23 -1.27
C PHE A 62 -2.65 6.95 -0.82
N CYS A 63 -1.91 5.98 -0.26
CA CYS A 63 -2.50 4.79 0.35
C CYS A 63 -3.41 5.16 1.53
N GLY A 64 -2.93 6.02 2.43
CA GLY A 64 -3.74 6.49 3.57
C GLY A 64 -4.94 7.33 3.12
N TRP A 65 -4.73 8.25 2.18
CA TRP A 65 -5.78 9.15 1.68
C TRP A 65 -6.86 8.42 0.88
N GLN A 66 -6.49 7.81 -0.24
CA GLN A 66 -7.46 7.23 -1.17
C GLN A 66 -7.85 5.79 -0.82
N GLY A 67 -7.04 5.08 -0.02
CA GLY A 67 -7.31 3.70 0.38
C GLY A 67 -7.86 3.52 1.79
N ASP A 68 -7.41 4.33 2.76
CA ASP A 68 -7.87 4.28 4.15
C ASP A 68 -8.77 5.46 4.53
N GLU A 69 -9.23 6.22 3.52
CA GLU A 69 -10.21 7.31 3.66
C GLU A 69 -9.79 8.43 4.63
N LEU A 70 -8.49 8.69 4.76
CA LEU A 70 -7.99 9.85 5.52
C LEU A 70 -8.26 11.14 4.74
N GLU A 71 -8.71 12.21 5.40
CA GLU A 71 -9.19 13.40 4.69
C GLU A 71 -8.21 14.58 4.78
N SER A 72 -7.56 14.75 5.94
CA SER A 72 -6.77 15.95 6.22
C SER A 72 -5.27 15.75 6.05
N VAL A 73 -4.57 16.86 5.80
CA VAL A 73 -3.11 16.91 5.73
C VAL A 73 -2.46 16.29 6.97
N GLY A 74 -3.00 16.59 8.15
CA GLY A 74 -2.47 16.06 9.41
C GLY A 74 -2.66 14.56 9.57
N GLN A 75 -3.83 14.03 9.18
CA GLN A 75 -4.08 12.59 9.23
C GLN A 75 -3.14 11.82 8.30
N VAL A 76 -2.93 12.32 7.08
CA VAL A 76 -2.05 11.68 6.10
C VAL A 76 -0.58 11.79 6.51
N GLU A 77 -0.16 12.92 7.09
CA GLU A 77 1.20 13.07 7.63
C GLU A 77 1.46 12.13 8.82
N GLU A 78 0.49 11.99 9.74
CA GLU A 78 0.60 11.04 10.86
C GLU A 78 0.68 9.60 10.36
N PHE A 79 -0.15 9.25 9.36
CA PHE A 79 -0.09 7.95 8.70
C PHE A 79 1.28 7.70 8.07
N PHE A 80 1.81 8.67 7.33
CA PHE A 80 3.12 8.59 6.70
C PHE A 80 4.23 8.38 7.74
N ALA A 81 4.25 9.20 8.80
CA ALA A 81 5.26 9.10 9.86
C ALA A 81 5.21 7.74 10.56
N ARG A 82 4.00 7.23 10.84
CA ARG A 82 3.81 5.90 11.42
C ARG A 82 4.28 4.79 10.47
N ALA A 83 3.95 4.87 9.18
CA ALA A 83 4.38 3.88 8.20
C ALA A 83 5.91 3.83 8.06
N CYS A 84 6.58 4.98 8.03
CA CYS A 84 8.03 5.07 8.03
C CYS A 84 8.64 4.47 9.31
N PHE A 85 8.09 4.80 10.48
CA PHE A 85 8.55 4.24 11.74
C PHE A 85 8.41 2.71 11.80
N GLU A 86 7.25 2.18 11.39
CA GLU A 86 7.02 0.72 11.37
C GLU A 86 7.92 0.00 10.36
N ALA A 87 8.16 0.59 9.19
CA ALA A 87 9.10 0.05 8.21
C ALA A 87 10.53 -0.02 8.77
N ASP A 88 10.99 1.05 9.44
CA ASP A 88 12.31 1.08 10.08
C ASP A 88 12.44 0.02 11.17
N GLN A 89 11.41 -0.14 12.01
CA GLN A 89 11.38 -1.18 13.06
C GLN A 89 11.41 -2.59 12.48
N ARG A 90 10.68 -2.85 11.40
CA ARG A 90 10.66 -4.16 10.71
C ARG A 90 12.01 -4.51 10.12
N LEU A 91 12.71 -3.53 9.57
CA LEU A 91 14.02 -3.73 8.94
C LEU A 91 15.18 -3.70 9.95
N GLY A 92 14.94 -3.25 11.18
CA GLY A 92 15.96 -3.16 12.22
C GLY A 92 17.02 -2.08 11.95
N GLU A 93 16.75 -1.15 11.03
CA GLU A 93 17.67 -0.07 10.66
C GLU A 93 16.96 1.29 10.78
N PRO A 94 17.52 2.24 11.56
CA PRO A 94 16.99 3.60 11.62
C PRO A 94 17.00 4.30 10.27
N ALA A 95 15.87 4.92 9.91
CA ALA A 95 15.67 5.62 8.65
C ALA A 95 15.94 4.74 7.42
N ALA A 96 15.66 3.44 7.49
CA ALA A 96 15.68 2.54 6.35
C ALA A 96 14.66 2.99 5.28
N CYS A 97 13.53 3.54 5.71
CA CYS A 97 12.50 4.12 4.86
C CYS A 97 13.05 5.09 3.80
N ARG A 98 14.16 5.80 4.09
CA ARG A 98 14.82 6.75 3.17
C ARG A 98 15.23 6.12 1.85
N TRP A 99 15.56 4.82 1.82
CA TRP A 99 16.01 4.17 0.58
C TRP A 99 14.89 4.08 -0.45
N PHE A 100 13.65 3.86 0.01
CA PHE A 100 12.49 3.92 -0.86
C PHE A 100 12.09 5.35 -1.17
N LEU A 101 12.07 6.25 -0.18
CA LEU A 101 11.63 7.63 -0.38
C LEU A 101 12.55 8.38 -1.37
N ASN A 102 13.86 8.27 -1.19
CA ASN A 102 14.81 8.90 -2.11
C ASN A 102 14.70 8.32 -3.52
N TRP A 103 14.58 6.99 -3.64
CA TRP A 103 14.36 6.36 -4.95
C TRP A 103 13.05 6.86 -5.58
N PHE A 104 11.96 6.91 -4.82
CA PHE A 104 10.67 7.35 -5.29
C PHE A 104 10.72 8.80 -5.75
N ASP A 105 11.42 9.68 -5.05
CA ASP A 105 11.50 11.10 -5.39
C ASP A 105 12.50 11.42 -6.52
N ASP A 106 13.64 10.72 -6.57
CA ASP A 106 14.72 10.99 -7.53
C ASP A 106 14.54 10.27 -8.89
N THR A 107 13.72 9.22 -8.94
CA THR A 107 13.52 8.42 -10.16
C THR A 107 12.56 9.15 -11.13
N PRO A 108 12.86 9.21 -12.44
CA PRO A 108 11.93 9.75 -13.43
C PRO A 108 10.52 9.14 -13.32
N ARG A 109 9.49 9.98 -13.38
CA ARG A 109 8.09 9.58 -13.07
C ARG A 109 7.63 8.34 -13.83
N ASP A 110 7.99 8.22 -15.11
CA ASP A 110 7.60 7.09 -15.96
C ASP A 110 8.29 5.78 -15.54
N GLU A 111 9.56 5.85 -15.13
CA GLU A 111 10.31 4.73 -14.56
C GLU A 111 9.78 4.35 -13.18
N MET A 112 9.65 5.33 -12.27
CA MET A 112 9.09 5.15 -10.94
C MET A 112 7.72 4.46 -11.02
N ARG A 113 6.83 4.96 -11.89
CA ARG A 113 5.49 4.39 -12.06
C ARG A 113 5.54 2.94 -12.52
N ARG A 114 6.31 2.65 -13.56
CA ARG A 114 6.43 1.31 -14.13
C ARG A 114 6.96 0.31 -13.11
N GLU A 115 7.99 0.69 -12.37
CA GLU A 115 8.64 -0.21 -11.42
C GLU A 115 7.84 -0.40 -10.13
N LEU A 116 7.30 0.68 -9.57
CA LEU A 116 6.47 0.60 -8.38
C LEU A 116 5.17 -0.16 -8.66
N LEU A 117 4.56 0.03 -9.84
CA LEU A 117 3.35 -0.71 -10.21
C LEU A 117 3.56 -2.22 -10.18
N ALA A 118 4.69 -2.70 -10.71
CA ALA A 118 5.01 -4.13 -10.69
C ALA A 118 5.11 -4.68 -9.26
N GLU A 119 5.68 -3.90 -8.33
CA GLU A 119 5.81 -4.30 -6.93
C GLU A 119 4.48 -4.21 -6.16
N VAL A 120 3.62 -3.24 -6.48
CA VAL A 120 2.27 -3.12 -5.92
C VAL A 120 1.39 -4.29 -6.38
N GLU A 121 1.39 -4.60 -7.68
CA GLU A 121 0.61 -5.72 -8.23
C GLU A 121 1.05 -7.05 -7.64
N LYS A 122 2.36 -7.24 -7.46
CA LYS A 122 2.90 -8.41 -6.77
C LYS A 122 2.39 -8.48 -5.33
N ALA A 123 2.46 -7.39 -4.57
CA ALA A 123 2.01 -7.34 -3.19
C ALA A 123 0.51 -7.66 -3.04
N ILE A 124 -0.32 -7.20 -3.99
CA ILE A 124 -1.76 -7.53 -4.01
C ILE A 124 -1.96 -9.02 -4.34
N ALA A 125 -1.26 -9.55 -5.35
CA ALA A 125 -1.36 -10.96 -5.73
C ALA A 125 -0.96 -11.90 -4.57
N ASP A 126 0.10 -11.56 -3.83
CA ASP A 126 0.58 -12.32 -2.67
C ASP A 126 -0.42 -12.33 -1.49
N ARG A 127 -1.36 -11.36 -1.44
CA ARG A 127 -2.41 -11.28 -0.41
C ARG A 127 -3.68 -12.02 -0.77
N LEU A 128 -3.92 -12.32 -2.05
CA LEU A 128 -5.08 -13.08 -2.45
C LEU A 128 -4.88 -14.55 -1.99
N PRO A 129 -5.82 -15.12 -1.22
CA PRO A 129 -5.71 -16.51 -0.83
C PRO A 129 -5.65 -17.39 -2.08
N ILE A 130 -4.56 -18.16 -2.23
CA ILE A 130 -4.51 -19.27 -3.19
C ILE A 130 -5.59 -20.25 -2.73
N ASP A 131 -6.60 -20.42 -3.58
CA ASP A 131 -7.76 -21.29 -3.35
C ASP A 131 -7.26 -22.67 -2.90
N ARG A 132 -7.36 -22.94 -1.60
CA ARG A 132 -7.03 -24.25 -1.03
C ARG A 132 -8.19 -25.15 -1.49
N PRO A 133 -7.96 -26.21 -2.28
CA PRO A 133 -9.07 -27.03 -2.77
C PRO A 133 -9.89 -27.48 -1.57
N ALA A 134 -11.18 -27.15 -1.59
CA ALA A 134 -12.11 -27.50 -0.52
C ALA A 134 -12.00 -29.00 -0.24
N PRO A 135 -12.00 -29.44 1.03
CA PRO A 135 -12.02 -30.85 1.35
C PRO A 135 -13.22 -31.50 0.65
N ALA A 136 -12.98 -32.62 -0.02
CA ALA A 136 -14.00 -33.35 -0.76
C ALA A 136 -15.24 -33.56 0.12
N ILE A 137 -16.38 -33.08 -0.36
CA ILE A 137 -17.66 -33.30 0.32
C ILE A 137 -17.92 -34.80 0.32
N GLU A 138 -17.83 -35.44 1.49
CA GLU A 138 -18.27 -36.83 1.67
C GLU A 138 -19.79 -36.88 1.52
N ILE A 139 -20.25 -37.34 0.36
CA ILE A 139 -21.66 -37.61 0.12
C ILE A 139 -22.05 -38.85 0.93
N ARG A 140 -22.73 -38.66 2.07
CA ARG A 140 -23.34 -39.78 2.80
C ARG A 140 -24.51 -40.37 2.00
N PRO A 141 -24.61 -41.70 1.89
CA PRO A 141 -25.72 -42.32 1.18
C PRO A 141 -27.05 -42.10 1.91
N ARG A 142 -28.12 -41.77 1.15
CA ARG A 142 -29.49 -41.71 1.66
C ARG A 142 -29.91 -43.09 2.16
N THR A 143 -30.27 -43.18 3.43
CA THR A 143 -30.97 -44.33 3.99
C THR A 143 -32.34 -44.44 3.32
N THR A 144 -32.55 -45.49 2.54
CA THR A 144 -33.90 -45.92 2.12
C THR A 144 -34.62 -46.50 3.32
N GLU A 145 -35.55 -45.75 3.91
CA GLU A 145 -36.59 -46.33 4.76
C GLU A 145 -37.60 -47.03 3.85
N VAL A 146 -37.64 -48.36 3.94
CA VAL A 146 -38.71 -49.19 3.39
C VAL A 146 -39.73 -49.42 4.49
N ALA A 147 -40.99 -49.18 4.13
CA ALA A 147 -42.18 -49.18 4.96
C ALA A 147 -42.47 -50.52 5.67
N ALA A 148 -43.21 -50.42 6.78
CA ALA A 148 -44.18 -51.41 7.24
C ALA A 148 -45.38 -50.68 7.88
#